data_AF-A0A6C2YQA8-F1
#
_entry.id   AF-A0A6C2YQA8-F1
#
_cell.length_a   1.000
_cell.length_b   1.000
_cell.length_c   1.000
_cell.angle_alpha   90.00
_cell.angle_beta   90.00
_cell.angle_gamma   90.00
#
_symmetry.space_group_name_H-M   'P 1'
#
loop_
_entity.id
_entity.type
_entity.pdbx_description
1 polymer ?
#
loop_
_entity_poly.entity_id
_entity_poly.type
_entity_poly.pdbx_seq_one_letter_code
_entity_poly.pdbx_strand_id
1 'polypeptide(L)'
;MARKPGVWFPVPKSVDSIEWLGPGLPIPNDQLMGWLCDPLGEELRHKVGVTGARDGSAKLTTRLLQIHGWFFKTDHAKAGPELAPIHSSWMRQVELASRTPFWHPQKSWFLIVADPLVWPVSISPVLRTLREHTDIDHRFELFARMIGWSLEISRDLQIGLDVNPSNFGTEGDSDRLVYLDDETYPPLQLRDVAEAISARIPEEPTVSTPHWQLWGKRLQSVFQPFCTGIDEWLELITGIRDYPLTDRFIPARESVLGGLLQGHPRLDRSMRGGSITIEIRHPVVPVAPIPPPIANPPAAAQPMPPESISRNPAPIVPVPAIELPSPVEVPPWVPPLPPQGGLTCVFADVHGNLPALEAVLSYAEELGVDEYLFLGDVVGYGPFPNECIRRLQGLPRLTAIRGNHDHFASQPEFRGEDFNRVAREALRWTRDVLGAAEREWLANLPVEAGIGNWRAYHGAPYCPDRFSAYVYEPTYRDNLNRLEQMGVQVCFYGHTHVPFIHRRSSFGDEKLTPDPMRLFRPGETLLINPGSVGQPRDGDSRAAILIWDRRTDWVRFHRIDYPLESMISANRAAGLPDDLSARLEIGR
;
A
#
# COMPACT_ATOMS: atom_id res chain seq x y z
N MET A 1 -11.13 -46.18 -5.51
CA MET A 1 -11.02 -45.52 -6.83
C MET A 1 -10.13 -44.30 -6.69
N ALA A 2 -9.13 -44.17 -7.58
CA ALA A 2 -8.11 -43.14 -7.55
C ALA A 2 -8.70 -41.73 -7.78
N ARG A 3 -8.16 -40.72 -7.09
CA ARG A 3 -8.46 -39.29 -7.30
C ARG A 3 -8.26 -38.94 -8.79
N LYS A 4 -9.23 -38.27 -9.42
CA LYS A 4 -8.93 -37.43 -10.58
C LYS A 4 -8.04 -36.27 -10.10
N PRO A 5 -6.86 -36.03 -10.68
CA PRO A 5 -6.09 -34.82 -10.45
C PRO A 5 -6.83 -33.66 -11.11
N GLY A 6 -7.10 -32.58 -10.37
CA GLY A 6 -7.52 -31.31 -10.99
C GLY A 6 -8.73 -30.58 -10.44
N VAL A 7 -9.22 -30.82 -9.22
CA VAL A 7 -10.24 -29.95 -8.58
C VAL A 7 -9.53 -28.81 -7.84
N TRP A 8 -9.79 -27.57 -8.24
CA TRP A 8 -9.23 -26.34 -7.64
C TRP A 8 -10.11 -25.82 -6.51
N PHE A 9 -11.45 -25.89 -6.64
CA PHE A 9 -12.34 -25.55 -5.55
C PHE A 9 -12.29 -26.65 -4.47
N PRO A 10 -12.12 -26.30 -3.18
CA PRO A 10 -11.89 -27.30 -2.15
C PRO A 10 -13.19 -28.05 -1.86
N VAL A 11 -13.19 -29.32 -2.20
CA VAL A 11 -14.27 -30.23 -1.84
C VAL A 11 -13.66 -31.35 -1.00
N PRO A 12 -13.97 -31.41 0.30
CA PRO A 12 -13.50 -32.48 1.15
C PRO A 12 -13.95 -33.86 0.62
N LYS A 13 -13.10 -34.88 0.78
CA LYS A 13 -13.45 -36.26 0.38
C LYS A 13 -14.61 -36.84 1.19
N SER A 14 -14.76 -36.36 2.41
CA SER A 14 -15.84 -36.64 3.36
C SER A 14 -16.20 -35.30 3.98
N VAL A 15 -17.49 -34.98 4.00
CA VAL A 15 -18.03 -33.83 4.72
C VAL A 15 -18.80 -34.39 5.90
N ASP A 16 -18.41 -34.00 7.11
CA ASP A 16 -19.03 -34.44 8.35
C ASP A 16 -20.34 -33.68 8.58
N SER A 17 -20.35 -32.37 8.28
CA SER A 17 -21.54 -31.54 8.33
C SER A 17 -21.44 -30.26 7.48
N ILE A 18 -22.60 -29.69 7.14
CA ILE A 18 -22.74 -28.33 6.61
C ILE A 18 -23.54 -27.52 7.62
N GLU A 19 -22.98 -26.42 8.08
CA GLU A 19 -23.60 -25.51 9.05
C GLU A 19 -23.96 -24.19 8.35
N TRP A 20 -25.26 -23.93 8.17
CA TRP A 20 -25.75 -22.67 7.59
C TRP A 20 -25.73 -21.55 8.64
N LEU A 21 -25.15 -20.41 8.27
CA LEU A 21 -24.98 -19.28 9.18
C LEU A 21 -25.99 -18.14 8.93
N GLY A 22 -26.43 -17.96 7.67
CA GLY A 22 -27.33 -16.88 7.25
C GLY A 22 -28.76 -17.34 6.94
N PRO A 23 -29.65 -16.43 6.47
CA PRO A 23 -30.98 -16.82 6.01
C PRO A 23 -30.83 -17.92 4.97
N GLY A 24 -31.40 -19.09 5.29
CA GLY A 24 -31.14 -20.32 4.56
C GLY A 24 -31.62 -20.19 3.12
N LEU A 25 -30.71 -20.42 2.18
CA LEU A 25 -31.15 -20.90 0.87
C LEU A 25 -31.83 -22.26 1.11
N PRO A 26 -32.97 -22.56 0.50
CA PRO A 26 -33.66 -23.84 0.64
C PRO A 26 -32.95 -24.91 -0.20
N ILE A 27 -31.63 -25.02 -0.10
CA ILE A 27 -30.83 -26.02 -0.80
C ILE A 27 -30.47 -27.09 0.24
N PRO A 28 -31.06 -28.30 0.15
CA PRO A 28 -30.69 -29.43 0.99
C PRO A 28 -29.18 -29.73 0.91
N ASN A 29 -28.59 -30.14 2.04
CA ASN A 29 -27.14 -30.39 2.14
C ASN A 29 -26.65 -31.45 1.13
N ASP A 30 -27.45 -32.47 0.83
CA ASP A 30 -27.17 -33.49 -0.17
C ASP A 30 -27.13 -32.90 -1.60
N GLN A 31 -28.07 -32.00 -1.92
CA GLN A 31 -28.07 -31.28 -3.18
C GLN A 31 -26.86 -30.34 -3.30
N LEU A 32 -26.52 -29.60 -2.24
CA LEU A 32 -25.37 -28.71 -2.19
C LEU A 32 -24.07 -29.48 -2.44
N MET A 33 -23.88 -30.61 -1.76
CA MET A 33 -22.72 -31.48 -1.94
C MET A 33 -22.65 -32.06 -3.35
N GLY A 34 -23.81 -32.43 -3.93
CA GLY A 34 -23.93 -32.81 -5.32
C GLY A 34 -23.38 -31.73 -6.25
N TRP A 35 -23.75 -30.46 -6.05
CA TRP A 35 -23.28 -29.34 -6.85
C TRP A 35 -21.78 -29.05 -6.67
N LEU A 36 -21.27 -29.09 -5.44
CA LEU A 36 -19.84 -28.87 -5.18
C LEU A 36 -18.96 -29.93 -5.86
N CYS A 37 -19.45 -31.17 -5.99
CA CYS A 37 -18.72 -32.28 -6.61
C CYS A 37 -19.01 -32.47 -8.12
N ASP A 38 -19.93 -31.70 -8.68
CA ASP A 38 -20.42 -31.92 -10.04
C ASP A 38 -19.35 -31.51 -11.06
N PRO A 39 -18.92 -32.42 -11.95
CA PRO A 39 -17.88 -32.15 -12.94
C PRO A 39 -18.26 -31.09 -13.99
N LEU A 40 -19.54 -30.69 -14.06
CA LEU A 40 -20.00 -29.58 -14.91
C LEU A 40 -19.73 -28.19 -14.29
N GLY A 41 -19.23 -28.14 -13.06
CA GLY A 41 -18.90 -26.88 -12.39
C GLY A 41 -17.74 -26.16 -13.05
N GLU A 42 -17.89 -24.85 -13.25
CA GLU A 42 -16.85 -23.99 -13.79
C GLU A 42 -16.00 -23.40 -12.65
N GLU A 43 -14.74 -23.83 -12.58
CA GLU A 43 -13.77 -23.30 -11.62
C GLU A 43 -13.05 -22.07 -12.16
N LEU A 44 -13.25 -20.92 -11.52
CA LEU A 44 -12.74 -19.64 -12.00
C LEU A 44 -11.36 -19.35 -11.39
N ARG A 45 -10.31 -19.93 -11.99
CA ARG A 45 -8.93 -19.99 -11.42
C ARG A 45 -8.07 -18.73 -11.56
N HIS A 46 -8.44 -17.85 -12.46
CA HIS A 46 -7.84 -16.51 -12.58
C HIS A 46 -8.82 -15.56 -11.91
N LYS A 47 -8.41 -14.50 -11.18
CA LYS A 47 -9.37 -13.54 -10.60
C LYS A 47 -9.96 -12.65 -11.67
N VAL A 48 -10.82 -13.28 -12.40
CA VAL A 48 -12.11 -12.79 -12.72
C VAL A 48 -12.84 -12.55 -11.40
N GLY A 49 -13.11 -11.29 -11.00
CA GLY A 49 -14.31 -11.14 -10.17
C GLY A 49 -15.46 -11.50 -11.10
N VAL A 50 -16.14 -12.60 -10.78
CA VAL A 50 -17.25 -13.23 -11.51
C VAL A 50 -17.26 -12.98 -13.04
N THR A 51 -16.79 -14.01 -13.78
CA THR A 51 -16.73 -14.19 -15.26
C THR A 51 -15.97 -13.18 -16.20
N GLY A 52 -15.01 -13.75 -16.98
CA GLY A 52 -14.42 -13.24 -18.24
C GLY A 52 -13.47 -12.02 -18.32
N ALA A 53 -12.19 -12.10 -17.89
CA ALA A 53 -10.99 -11.54 -18.58
C ALA A 53 -9.68 -11.80 -17.79
N ARG A 54 -8.53 -11.83 -18.48
CA ARG A 54 -7.24 -12.40 -18.02
C ARG A 54 -6.41 -11.61 -16.99
N ASP A 55 -6.87 -10.47 -16.48
CA ASP A 55 -6.09 -9.66 -15.55
C ASP A 55 -6.91 -9.24 -14.32
N GLY A 56 -6.63 -9.86 -13.18
CA GLY A 56 -7.17 -9.47 -11.87
C GLY A 56 -6.55 -10.26 -10.71
N SER A 57 -6.50 -9.62 -9.54
CA SER A 57 -5.75 -10.02 -8.33
C SER A 57 -6.60 -10.75 -7.27
N ALA A 58 -6.75 -12.07 -7.35
CA ALA A 58 -7.26 -12.86 -6.22
C ALA A 58 -6.13 -13.01 -5.21
N LYS A 59 -6.47 -13.12 -3.92
CA LYS A 59 -5.56 -13.78 -2.98
C LYS A 59 -5.29 -15.18 -3.56
N LEU A 60 -4.04 -15.65 -3.55
CA LEU A 60 -3.67 -16.99 -4.04
C LEU A 60 -4.51 -18.13 -3.44
N THR A 61 -5.18 -17.85 -2.33
CA THR A 61 -6.03 -18.75 -1.55
C THR A 61 -7.52 -18.65 -1.88
N THR A 62 -7.98 -17.63 -2.61
CA THR A 62 -9.39 -17.52 -3.03
C THR A 62 -9.73 -18.62 -4.02
N ARG A 63 -10.89 -19.25 -3.84
CA ARG A 63 -11.43 -20.31 -4.68
C ARG A 63 -12.86 -19.97 -5.04
N LEU A 64 -13.18 -20.11 -6.31
CA LEU A 64 -14.44 -19.70 -6.93
C LEU A 64 -15.01 -20.85 -7.77
N LEU A 65 -16.30 -21.10 -7.64
CA LEU A 65 -16.99 -22.15 -8.40
C LEU A 65 -18.33 -21.61 -8.87
N GLN A 66 -18.61 -21.73 -10.16
CA GLN A 66 -19.89 -21.41 -10.75
C GLN A 66 -20.58 -22.68 -11.21
N ILE A 67 -21.82 -22.90 -10.76
CA ILE A 67 -22.60 -24.08 -11.13
C ILE A 67 -24.09 -23.86 -10.92
N HIS A 68 -24.92 -24.35 -11.85
CA HIS A 68 -26.40 -24.33 -11.77
C HIS A 68 -26.99 -22.94 -11.47
N GLY A 69 -26.37 -21.87 -11.98
CA GLY A 69 -26.79 -20.48 -11.74
C GLY A 69 -26.36 -19.90 -10.40
N TRP A 70 -25.55 -20.64 -9.63
CA TRP A 70 -24.98 -20.23 -8.35
C TRP A 70 -23.47 -20.01 -8.45
N PHE A 71 -23.01 -19.07 -7.64
CA PHE A 71 -21.63 -18.69 -7.49
C PHE A 71 -21.19 -18.94 -6.05
N PHE A 72 -20.16 -19.75 -5.89
CA PHE A 72 -19.56 -20.13 -4.62
C PHE A 72 -18.20 -19.47 -4.48
N LYS A 73 -17.91 -19.00 -3.27
CA LYS A 73 -16.62 -18.41 -2.94
C LYS A 73 -16.14 -18.91 -1.59
N THR A 74 -14.85 -19.22 -1.51
CA THR A 74 -14.15 -19.53 -0.27
C THR A 74 -12.73 -18.99 -0.32
N ASP A 75 -12.12 -18.79 0.84
CA ASP A 75 -10.72 -18.44 0.99
C ASP A 75 -10.02 -19.56 1.76
N HIS A 76 -9.19 -20.32 1.03
CA HIS A 76 -8.46 -21.46 1.58
C HIS A 76 -7.52 -21.08 2.74
N ALA A 77 -7.06 -19.83 2.82
CA ALA A 77 -6.23 -19.38 3.95
C ALA A 77 -7.01 -19.32 5.26
N LYS A 78 -8.35 -19.25 5.16
CA LYS A 78 -9.25 -19.12 6.31
C LYS A 78 -9.83 -20.46 6.74
N ALA A 79 -9.48 -21.54 6.04
CA ALA A 79 -9.77 -22.89 6.52
C ALA A 79 -8.83 -23.23 7.67
N GLY A 80 -9.37 -23.84 8.73
CA GLY A 80 -8.59 -24.16 9.92
C GLY A 80 -9.25 -25.24 10.78
N PRO A 81 -8.53 -25.76 11.78
CA PRO A 81 -9.02 -26.84 12.62
C PRO A 81 -10.00 -26.39 13.71
N GLU A 82 -10.04 -25.09 14.00
CA GLU A 82 -10.87 -24.54 15.07
C GLU A 82 -12.16 -23.94 14.51
N LEU A 83 -13.30 -24.55 14.85
CA LEU A 83 -14.62 -24.09 14.43
C LEU A 83 -14.97 -22.71 15.00
N ALA A 84 -14.74 -22.49 16.30
CA ALA A 84 -15.25 -21.31 16.99
C ALA A 84 -14.75 -19.96 16.43
N PRO A 85 -13.44 -19.75 16.15
CA PRO A 85 -12.95 -18.50 15.58
C PRO A 85 -13.52 -18.23 14.17
N ILE A 86 -13.60 -19.26 13.34
CA ILE A 86 -14.12 -19.16 11.96
C ILE A 86 -15.61 -18.83 11.99
N HIS A 87 -16.38 -19.55 12.80
CA HIS A 87 -17.80 -19.33 12.99
C HIS A 87 -18.08 -17.88 13.46
N SER A 88 -17.42 -17.42 14.52
CA SER A 88 -17.60 -16.05 15.03
C SER A 88 -17.28 -14.97 13.99
N SER A 89 -16.25 -15.19 13.15
CA SER A 89 -15.90 -14.23 12.11
C SER A 89 -16.96 -14.14 11.01
N TRP A 90 -17.59 -15.26 10.63
CA TRP A 90 -18.62 -15.28 9.58
C TRP A 90 -19.97 -14.79 10.08
N MET A 91 -20.31 -15.04 11.35
CA MET A 91 -21.55 -14.53 11.94
C MET A 91 -21.61 -12.99 11.93
N ARG A 92 -20.47 -12.30 12.03
CA ARG A 92 -20.43 -10.84 11.85
C ARG A 92 -20.86 -10.40 10.45
N GLN A 93 -20.50 -11.16 9.41
CA GLN A 93 -20.91 -10.86 8.03
C GLN A 93 -22.42 -11.11 7.85
N VAL A 94 -22.93 -12.20 8.42
CA VAL A 94 -24.37 -12.50 8.42
C VAL A 94 -25.17 -11.39 9.12
N GLU A 95 -24.72 -10.96 10.29
CA GLU A 95 -25.37 -9.89 11.04
C GLU A 95 -25.38 -8.58 10.24
N LEU A 96 -24.26 -8.23 9.61
CA LEU A 96 -24.18 -7.06 8.73
C LEU A 96 -25.11 -7.20 7.53
N ALA A 97 -25.17 -8.38 6.91
CA ALA A 97 -26.05 -8.64 5.77
C ALA A 97 -27.54 -8.53 6.13
N SER A 98 -27.91 -8.88 7.36
CA SER A 98 -29.28 -8.72 7.84
C SER A 98 -29.70 -7.25 8.02
N ARG A 99 -28.74 -6.33 8.07
CA ARG A 99 -28.95 -4.90 8.36
C ARG A 99 -28.64 -3.98 7.19
N THR A 100 -28.13 -4.53 6.08
CA THR A 100 -27.63 -3.73 4.95
C THR A 100 -28.10 -4.30 3.61
N PRO A 101 -28.46 -3.46 2.63
CA PRO A 101 -29.04 -3.93 1.36
C PRO A 101 -28.01 -4.12 0.23
N PHE A 102 -26.70 -4.09 0.52
CA PHE A 102 -25.70 -4.10 -0.55
C PHE A 102 -25.31 -5.49 -1.06
N TRP A 103 -25.56 -6.55 -0.31
CA TRP A 103 -25.46 -7.92 -0.83
C TRP A 103 -26.75 -8.37 -1.51
N HIS A 104 -26.64 -9.37 -2.38
CA HIS A 104 -27.82 -9.98 -3.00
C HIS A 104 -28.75 -10.56 -1.92
N PRO A 105 -30.08 -10.42 -2.00
CA PRO A 105 -31.01 -10.99 -1.00
C PRO A 105 -30.92 -12.51 -0.84
N GLN A 106 -30.47 -13.19 -1.89
CA GLN A 106 -30.21 -14.65 -1.90
C GLN A 106 -28.75 -15.01 -1.60
N LYS A 107 -27.91 -14.05 -1.20
CA LYS A 107 -26.55 -14.36 -0.73
C LYS A 107 -26.66 -15.01 0.66
N SER A 108 -25.93 -16.10 0.85
CA SER A 108 -25.90 -16.82 2.12
C SER A 108 -24.50 -17.34 2.41
N TRP A 109 -24.28 -17.73 3.66
CA TRP A 109 -22.99 -18.19 4.18
C TRP A 109 -23.18 -19.50 4.94
N PHE A 110 -22.23 -20.41 4.79
CA PHE A 110 -22.22 -21.69 5.49
C PHE A 110 -20.78 -22.16 5.74
N LEU A 111 -20.63 -23.10 6.66
CA LEU A 111 -19.37 -23.78 6.94
C LEU A 111 -19.45 -25.22 6.44
N ILE A 112 -18.41 -25.68 5.75
CA ILE A 112 -18.19 -27.10 5.47
C ILE A 112 -17.26 -27.62 6.55
N VAL A 113 -17.74 -28.57 7.37
CA VAL A 113 -16.95 -29.23 8.41
C VAL A 113 -16.48 -30.58 7.86
N ALA A 114 -15.17 -30.78 7.80
CA ALA A 114 -14.52 -32.00 7.35
C ALA A 114 -13.24 -32.21 8.15
N ASP A 115 -13.29 -33.03 9.20
CA ASP A 115 -12.22 -33.25 10.18
C ASP A 115 -10.84 -33.46 9.50
N PRO A 116 -9.81 -32.65 9.83
CA PRO A 116 -9.73 -31.62 10.88
C PRO A 116 -9.87 -30.19 10.36
N LEU A 117 -10.71 -29.93 9.36
CA LEU A 117 -10.81 -28.62 8.71
C LEU A 117 -12.26 -28.11 8.66
N VAL A 118 -12.42 -26.84 9.00
CA VAL A 118 -13.64 -26.07 8.80
C VAL A 118 -13.40 -25.06 7.70
N TRP A 119 -14.28 -25.03 6.71
CA TRP A 119 -14.17 -24.17 5.53
C TRP A 119 -15.32 -23.18 5.48
N PRO A 120 -15.04 -21.87 5.55
CA PRO A 120 -16.06 -20.87 5.32
C PRO A 120 -16.38 -20.74 3.83
N VAL A 121 -17.66 -20.78 3.47
CA VAL A 121 -18.13 -20.65 2.09
C VAL A 121 -19.28 -19.65 2.02
N SER A 122 -19.27 -18.79 1.00
CA SER A 122 -20.41 -17.97 0.62
C SER A 122 -20.99 -18.45 -0.71
N ILE A 123 -22.29 -18.28 -0.86
CA ILE A 123 -23.06 -18.62 -2.05
C ILE A 123 -23.95 -17.43 -2.44
N SER A 124 -24.00 -17.11 -3.73
CA SER A 124 -24.91 -16.10 -4.29
C SER A 124 -25.33 -16.50 -5.70
N PRO A 125 -26.41 -15.93 -6.26
CA PRO A 125 -26.69 -16.09 -7.68
C PRO A 125 -25.53 -15.60 -8.54
N VAL A 126 -25.36 -16.19 -9.73
CA VAL A 126 -24.44 -15.67 -10.74
C VAL A 126 -24.97 -14.32 -11.22
N LEU A 127 -24.14 -13.29 -11.09
CA LEU A 127 -24.45 -11.94 -11.50
C LEU A 127 -23.43 -11.49 -12.54
N ARG A 128 -23.87 -10.63 -13.45
CA ARG A 128 -22.97 -10.02 -14.44
C ARG A 128 -22.15 -8.94 -13.76
N THR A 129 -20.82 -9.03 -13.80
CA THR A 129 -19.95 -8.00 -13.21
C THR A 129 -19.88 -6.76 -14.07
N LEU A 130 -19.45 -5.67 -13.45
CA LEU A 130 -19.33 -4.40 -14.16
C LEU A 130 -18.34 -4.48 -15.34
N ARG A 131 -17.36 -5.40 -15.29
CA ARG A 131 -16.37 -5.61 -16.36
C ARG A 131 -16.95 -6.28 -17.60
N GLU A 132 -17.98 -7.09 -17.44
CA GLU A 132 -18.57 -7.88 -18.52
C GLU A 132 -19.50 -7.06 -19.44
N HIS A 133 -19.79 -5.82 -19.06
CA HIS A 133 -20.55 -4.89 -19.89
C HIS A 133 -19.69 -4.41 -21.04
N THR A 134 -20.03 -4.76 -22.28
CA THR A 134 -19.20 -4.47 -23.47
C THR A 134 -19.30 -3.03 -23.96
N ASP A 135 -20.42 -2.36 -23.70
CA ASP A 135 -20.60 -0.95 -24.01
C ASP A 135 -19.81 -0.09 -23.02
N ILE A 136 -18.85 0.69 -23.54
CA ILE A 136 -17.90 1.42 -22.70
C ILE A 136 -18.58 2.55 -21.90
N ASP A 137 -19.54 3.24 -22.50
CA ASP A 137 -20.22 4.35 -21.84
C ASP A 137 -21.13 3.83 -20.73
N HIS A 138 -21.85 2.75 -20.96
CA HIS A 138 -22.65 2.08 -19.94
C HIS A 138 -21.76 1.52 -18.82
N ARG A 139 -20.64 0.87 -19.16
CA ARG A 139 -19.67 0.37 -18.16
C ARG A 139 -19.12 1.49 -17.28
N PHE A 140 -18.75 2.63 -17.87
CA PHE A 140 -18.28 3.80 -17.13
C PHE A 140 -19.37 4.45 -16.27
N GLU A 141 -20.63 4.40 -16.70
CA GLU A 141 -21.77 4.79 -15.87
C GLU A 141 -21.88 3.90 -14.62
N LEU A 142 -21.81 2.58 -14.80
CA LEU A 142 -21.83 1.63 -13.69
C LEU A 142 -20.64 1.83 -12.75
N PHE A 143 -19.44 2.12 -13.25
CA PHE A 143 -18.28 2.42 -12.42
C PHE A 143 -18.48 3.69 -11.58
N ALA A 144 -19.04 4.75 -12.17
CA ALA A 144 -19.34 5.98 -11.45
C ALA A 144 -20.40 5.72 -10.36
N ARG A 145 -21.45 4.95 -10.67
CA ARG A 145 -22.48 4.55 -9.71
C ARG A 145 -21.93 3.67 -8.58
N MET A 146 -21.02 2.76 -8.90
CA MET A 146 -20.30 1.94 -7.92
C MET A 146 -19.54 2.81 -6.93
N ILE A 147 -18.79 3.80 -7.42
CA ILE A 147 -18.05 4.75 -6.57
C ILE A 147 -19.01 5.53 -5.69
N GLY A 148 -20.07 6.12 -6.26
CA GLY A 148 -21.06 6.89 -5.50
C GLY A 148 -21.74 6.07 -4.43
N TRP A 149 -22.22 4.88 -4.77
CA TRP A 149 -22.85 3.98 -3.81
C TRP A 149 -21.90 3.53 -2.69
N SER A 150 -20.62 3.30 -3.01
CA SER A 150 -19.61 2.97 -2.00
C SER A 150 -19.33 4.14 -1.06
N LEU A 151 -19.33 5.38 -1.55
CA LEU A 151 -19.21 6.59 -0.74
C LEU A 151 -20.43 6.82 0.16
N GLU A 152 -21.64 6.57 -0.35
CA GLU A 152 -22.88 6.61 0.45
C GLU A 152 -22.82 5.61 1.60
N ILE A 153 -22.44 4.36 1.32
CA ILE A 153 -22.29 3.30 2.32
C ILE A 153 -21.21 3.68 3.35
N SER A 154 -20.06 4.19 2.89
CA SER A 154 -18.98 4.65 3.76
C SER A 154 -19.44 5.75 4.71
N ARG A 155 -20.17 6.75 4.21
CA ARG A 155 -20.72 7.84 5.01
C ARG A 155 -21.76 7.35 6.01
N ASP A 156 -22.74 6.58 5.55
CA ASP A 156 -23.95 6.28 6.33
C ASP A 156 -23.72 5.13 7.32
N LEU A 157 -22.89 4.15 6.96
CA LEU A 157 -22.64 2.95 7.76
C LEU A 157 -21.25 2.91 8.39
N GLN A 158 -20.37 3.85 8.06
CA GLN A 158 -18.96 3.87 8.52
C GLN A 158 -18.22 2.57 8.16
N ILE A 159 -18.46 2.08 6.94
CA ILE A 159 -17.87 0.85 6.38
C ILE A 159 -17.44 1.10 4.93
N GLY A 160 -16.23 0.70 4.57
CA GLY A 160 -15.74 0.71 3.19
C GLY A 160 -16.04 -0.58 2.44
N LEU A 161 -16.33 -0.42 1.16
CA LEU A 161 -16.36 -1.52 0.18
C LEU A 161 -15.10 -1.47 -0.69
N ASP A 162 -14.56 -2.62 -1.10
CA ASP A 162 -13.46 -2.66 -2.07
C ASP A 162 -13.98 -2.22 -3.46
N VAL A 163 -13.63 -0.99 -3.86
CA VAL A 163 -14.03 -0.28 -5.09
C VAL A 163 -13.34 -0.83 -6.34
N ASN A 164 -13.27 -2.15 -6.45
CA ASN A 164 -12.90 -2.86 -7.66
C ASN A 164 -14.16 -3.28 -8.43
N PRO A 165 -14.31 -2.93 -9.72
CA PRO A 165 -15.44 -3.34 -10.56
C PRO A 165 -15.76 -4.83 -10.54
N SER A 166 -14.77 -5.66 -10.25
CA SER A 166 -14.91 -7.11 -10.18
C SER A 166 -15.69 -7.59 -8.94
N ASN A 167 -15.80 -6.73 -7.92
CA ASN A 167 -16.52 -7.01 -6.68
C ASN A 167 -17.96 -6.48 -6.72
N PHE A 168 -18.40 -5.98 -7.87
CA PHE A 168 -19.76 -5.47 -8.06
C PHE A 168 -20.39 -6.14 -9.28
N GLY A 169 -21.68 -6.40 -9.19
CA GLY A 169 -22.48 -6.93 -10.30
C GLY A 169 -23.83 -6.25 -10.42
N THR A 170 -24.49 -6.52 -11.53
CA THR A 170 -25.84 -6.03 -11.83
C THR A 170 -26.87 -7.17 -11.78
N GLU A 171 -28.01 -6.92 -11.14
CA GLU A 171 -29.13 -7.87 -11.09
C GLU A 171 -29.98 -7.79 -12.38
N GLY A 172 -29.79 -8.77 -13.28
CA GLY A 172 -30.51 -8.82 -14.56
C GLY A 172 -30.34 -7.54 -15.40
N ASP A 173 -31.43 -7.08 -16.01
CA ASP A 173 -31.47 -5.82 -16.78
C ASP A 173 -31.76 -4.59 -15.90
N SER A 174 -31.89 -4.75 -14.58
CA SER A 174 -32.35 -3.67 -13.68
C SER A 174 -31.27 -2.65 -13.31
N ASP A 175 -30.03 -2.85 -13.80
CA ASP A 175 -28.82 -2.11 -13.44
C ASP A 175 -28.62 -1.90 -11.93
N ARG A 176 -29.31 -2.67 -11.09
CA ARG A 176 -29.19 -2.59 -9.64
C ARG A 176 -27.84 -3.17 -9.25
N LEU A 177 -27.03 -2.34 -8.59
CA LEU A 177 -25.71 -2.74 -8.11
C LEU A 177 -25.84 -3.67 -6.90
N VAL A 178 -24.99 -4.69 -6.90
CA VAL A 178 -24.87 -5.68 -5.84
C VAL A 178 -23.38 -5.88 -5.56
N TYR A 179 -23.01 -5.86 -4.27
CA TYR A 179 -21.66 -6.18 -3.83
C TYR A 179 -21.47 -7.70 -3.76
N LEU A 180 -20.35 -8.19 -4.30
CA LEU A 180 -20.07 -9.61 -4.49
C LEU A 180 -19.04 -10.14 -3.50
N ASP A 181 -18.19 -9.27 -2.95
CA ASP A 181 -17.19 -9.66 -1.94
C ASP A 181 -17.86 -10.05 -0.62
N ASP A 182 -17.16 -10.81 0.22
CA ASP A 182 -17.59 -11.17 1.57
C ASP A 182 -16.93 -10.27 2.62
N GLU A 183 -15.89 -9.55 2.25
CA GLU A 183 -15.11 -8.69 3.15
C GLU A 183 -15.60 -7.24 3.09
N THR A 184 -15.54 -6.58 4.23
CA THR A 184 -15.75 -5.13 4.36
C THR A 184 -14.52 -4.50 5.00
N TYR A 185 -14.37 -3.19 4.79
CA TYR A 185 -13.14 -2.45 5.12
C TYR A 185 -13.46 -1.23 5.99
N PRO A 186 -12.46 -0.54 6.56
CA PRO A 186 -12.66 0.77 7.17
C PRO A 186 -13.28 1.78 6.18
N PRO A 187 -13.91 2.87 6.67
CA PRO A 187 -14.51 3.91 5.83
C PRO A 187 -13.55 4.42 4.75
N LEU A 188 -14.05 4.51 3.51
CA LEU A 188 -13.31 5.02 2.35
C LEU A 188 -12.87 6.47 2.56
N GLN A 189 -11.60 6.73 2.28
CA GLN A 189 -11.04 8.06 2.15
C GLN A 189 -11.08 8.52 0.68
N LEU A 190 -11.08 9.83 0.44
CA LEU A 190 -11.07 10.37 -0.93
C LEU A 190 -9.86 9.88 -1.73
N ARG A 191 -8.71 9.73 -1.07
CA ARG A 191 -7.52 9.12 -1.64
C ARG A 191 -7.75 7.70 -2.15
N ASP A 192 -8.40 6.82 -1.38
CA ASP A 192 -8.67 5.43 -1.80
C ASP A 192 -9.47 5.40 -3.10
N VAL A 193 -10.44 6.32 -3.22
CA VAL A 193 -11.28 6.44 -4.40
C VAL A 193 -10.52 7.07 -5.58
N ALA A 194 -9.63 8.03 -5.32
CA ALA A 194 -8.76 8.62 -6.33
C ALA A 194 -7.82 7.58 -6.95
N GLU A 195 -7.23 6.71 -6.12
CA GLU A 195 -6.42 5.58 -6.55
C GLU A 195 -7.27 4.57 -7.35
N ALA A 196 -8.47 4.24 -6.87
CA ALA A 196 -9.40 3.35 -7.57
C ALA A 196 -9.83 3.89 -8.95
N ILE A 197 -10.05 5.20 -9.09
CA ILE A 197 -10.34 5.87 -10.37
C ILE A 197 -9.15 5.73 -11.32
N SER A 198 -7.96 6.05 -10.83
CA SER A 198 -6.74 6.08 -11.65
C SER A 198 -6.32 4.69 -12.11
N ALA A 199 -6.53 3.67 -11.26
CA ALA A 199 -6.28 2.27 -11.58
C ALA A 199 -7.16 1.74 -12.73
N ARG A 200 -8.31 2.38 -13.07
CA ARG A 200 -9.14 1.99 -14.22
C ARG A 200 -8.51 2.33 -15.56
N ILE A 201 -7.68 3.36 -15.62
CA ILE A 201 -7.08 3.84 -16.86
C ILE A 201 -6.25 2.75 -17.56
N PRO A 202 -5.28 2.09 -16.89
CA PRO A 202 -4.48 1.05 -17.52
C PRO A 202 -5.28 -0.23 -17.83
N GLU A 203 -6.41 -0.46 -17.15
CA GLU A 203 -7.30 -1.60 -17.43
C GLU A 203 -8.05 -1.44 -18.76
N GLU A 204 -8.14 -0.22 -19.27
CA GLU A 204 -8.91 0.15 -20.46
C GLU A 204 -8.01 0.84 -21.50
N PRO A 205 -6.92 0.17 -21.96
CA PRO A 205 -5.83 0.83 -22.68
C PRO A 205 -6.20 1.31 -24.08
N THR A 206 -7.32 0.85 -24.62
CA THR A 206 -7.80 1.17 -25.97
C THR A 206 -8.91 2.23 -25.98
N VAL A 207 -9.39 2.66 -24.81
CA VAL A 207 -10.49 3.63 -24.70
C VAL A 207 -10.02 5.03 -25.06
N SER A 208 -10.80 5.72 -25.89
CA SER A 208 -10.46 7.05 -26.40
C SER A 208 -10.65 8.14 -25.35
N THR A 209 -9.91 9.25 -25.51
CA THR A 209 -9.96 10.40 -24.58
C THR A 209 -11.35 11.03 -24.40
N PRO A 210 -12.25 11.10 -25.40
CA PRO A 210 -13.62 11.58 -25.19
C PRO A 210 -14.44 10.77 -24.17
N HIS A 211 -14.32 9.43 -24.16
CA HIS A 211 -15.02 8.59 -23.17
C HIS A 211 -14.49 8.85 -21.75
N TRP A 212 -13.16 9.01 -21.61
CA TRP A 212 -12.55 9.38 -20.33
C TRP A 212 -13.00 10.75 -19.83
N GLN A 213 -13.12 11.72 -20.73
CA GLN A 213 -13.63 13.05 -20.38
C GLN A 213 -15.10 13.00 -19.97
N LEU A 214 -15.93 12.22 -20.68
CA LEU A 214 -17.33 12.03 -20.31
C LEU A 214 -17.45 11.37 -18.93
N TRP A 215 -16.62 10.36 -18.64
CA TRP A 215 -16.60 9.71 -17.33
C TRP A 215 -16.16 10.67 -16.22
N GLY A 216 -15.12 11.47 -16.45
CA GLY A 216 -14.72 12.54 -15.52
C GLY A 216 -15.88 13.47 -15.18
N LYS A 217 -16.68 13.87 -16.18
CA LYS A 217 -17.88 14.69 -15.96
C LYS A 217 -18.93 13.98 -15.13
N ARG A 218 -19.12 12.67 -15.31
CA ARG A 218 -20.04 11.87 -14.47
C ARG A 218 -19.55 11.77 -13.02
N LEU A 219 -18.25 11.57 -12.82
CA LEU A 219 -17.62 11.55 -11.50
C LEU A 219 -17.84 12.87 -10.76
N GLN A 220 -17.84 14.01 -11.46
CA GLN A 220 -18.15 15.31 -10.83
C GLN A 220 -19.49 15.28 -10.08
N SER A 221 -20.54 14.73 -10.70
CA SER A 221 -21.86 14.60 -10.06
C SER A 221 -21.86 13.58 -8.91
N VAL A 222 -21.03 12.53 -9.01
CA VAL A 222 -20.87 11.55 -7.92
C VAL A 222 -20.24 12.18 -6.69
N PHE A 223 -19.21 13.03 -6.85
CA PHE A 223 -18.49 13.61 -5.73
C PHE A 223 -19.12 14.87 -5.15
N GLN A 224 -20.01 15.55 -5.88
CA GLN A 224 -20.63 16.79 -5.43
C GLN A 224 -21.31 16.72 -4.05
N PRO A 225 -22.00 15.62 -3.66
CA PRO A 225 -22.56 15.48 -2.31
C PRO A 225 -21.52 15.21 -1.22
N PHE A 226 -20.29 14.81 -1.58
CA PHE A 226 -19.23 14.39 -0.64
C PHE A 226 -18.09 15.41 -0.53
N CYS A 227 -17.85 16.20 -1.57
CA CYS A 227 -16.82 17.24 -1.62
C CYS A 227 -17.50 18.61 -1.48
N THR A 228 -17.67 19.06 -0.24
CA THR A 228 -18.42 20.29 0.08
C THR A 228 -17.55 21.55 0.04
N GLY A 229 -16.27 21.41 0.40
CA GLY A 229 -15.25 22.45 0.31
C GLY A 229 -14.34 22.27 -0.90
N ILE A 230 -13.46 23.25 -1.09
CA ILE A 230 -12.44 23.22 -2.16
C ILE A 230 -11.35 22.19 -1.86
N ASP A 231 -11.06 21.95 -0.58
CA ASP A 231 -9.96 21.11 -0.13
C ASP A 231 -10.20 19.63 -0.47
N GLU A 232 -11.44 19.15 -0.32
CA GLU A 232 -11.83 17.78 -0.69
C GLU A 232 -11.69 17.56 -2.21
N TRP A 233 -12.07 18.56 -3.01
CA TRP A 233 -11.85 18.49 -4.46
C TRP A 233 -10.37 18.48 -4.81
N LEU A 234 -9.56 19.31 -4.13
CA LEU A 234 -8.11 19.33 -4.32
C LEU A 234 -7.47 17.99 -3.96
N GLU A 235 -7.90 17.36 -2.87
CA GLU A 235 -7.43 16.04 -2.47
C GLU A 235 -7.74 14.99 -3.56
N LEU A 236 -8.99 14.94 -4.03
CA LEU A 236 -9.41 14.03 -5.10
C LEU A 236 -8.62 14.25 -6.40
N ILE A 237 -8.49 15.50 -6.85
CA ILE A 237 -7.79 15.86 -8.08
C ILE A 237 -6.30 15.52 -7.98
N THR A 238 -5.69 15.83 -6.85
CA THR A 238 -4.27 15.56 -6.59
C THR A 238 -4.02 14.07 -6.54
N GLY A 239 -4.88 13.31 -5.84
CA GLY A 239 -4.79 11.84 -5.80
C GLY A 239 -4.89 11.20 -7.18
N ILE A 240 -5.79 11.69 -8.05
CA ILE A 240 -5.90 11.19 -9.44
C ILE A 240 -4.65 11.56 -10.25
N ARG A 241 -4.13 12.78 -10.07
CA ARG A 241 -2.97 13.28 -10.82
C ARG A 241 -1.69 12.54 -10.46
N ASP A 242 -1.45 12.37 -9.17
CA ASP A 242 -0.20 11.86 -8.61
C ASP A 242 -0.14 10.33 -8.65
N TYR A 243 -1.25 9.66 -9.02
CA TYR A 243 -1.25 8.22 -9.21
C TYR A 243 -0.24 7.81 -10.32
N PRO A 244 0.68 6.86 -10.03
CA PRO A 244 1.74 6.51 -10.97
C PRO A 244 1.17 5.77 -12.18
N LEU A 245 1.28 6.38 -13.35
CA LEU A 245 0.88 5.80 -14.63
C LEU A 245 2.05 5.89 -15.62
N THR A 246 2.18 4.89 -16.49
CA THR A 246 3.09 4.96 -17.64
C THR A 246 2.67 6.09 -18.58
N ASP A 247 3.62 6.78 -19.21
CA ASP A 247 3.40 7.97 -20.05
C ASP A 247 2.26 7.82 -21.07
N ARG A 248 2.09 6.63 -21.67
CA ARG A 248 1.01 6.34 -22.63
C ARG A 248 -0.40 6.59 -22.08
N PHE A 249 -0.59 6.57 -20.77
CA PHE A 249 -1.88 6.73 -20.10
C PHE A 249 -2.12 8.15 -19.57
N ILE A 250 -1.12 9.04 -19.63
CA ILE A 250 -1.26 10.44 -19.22
C ILE A 250 -2.42 11.13 -19.96
N PRO A 251 -2.61 10.99 -21.29
CA PRO A 251 -3.73 11.65 -21.98
C PRO A 251 -5.11 11.22 -21.46
N ALA A 252 -5.27 9.96 -21.06
CA ALA A 252 -6.50 9.46 -20.48
C ALA A 252 -6.75 10.06 -19.09
N ARG A 253 -5.73 10.11 -18.22
CA ARG A 253 -5.80 10.77 -16.91
C ARG A 253 -6.19 12.25 -17.03
N GLU A 254 -5.52 12.99 -17.92
CA GLU A 254 -5.84 14.41 -18.15
C GLU A 254 -7.25 14.61 -18.71
N SER A 255 -7.77 13.61 -19.44
CA SER A 255 -9.16 13.64 -19.92
C SER A 255 -10.15 13.44 -18.78
N VAL A 256 -9.91 12.48 -17.87
CA VAL A 256 -10.72 12.30 -16.65
C VAL A 256 -10.74 13.57 -15.81
N LEU A 257 -9.56 14.13 -15.49
CA LEU A 257 -9.45 15.40 -14.75
C LEU A 257 -10.14 16.54 -15.50
N GLY A 258 -10.00 16.57 -16.82
CA GLY A 258 -10.64 17.55 -17.67
C GLY A 258 -12.16 17.51 -17.61
N GLY A 259 -12.75 16.32 -17.55
CA GLY A 259 -14.18 16.13 -17.34
C GLY A 259 -14.63 16.53 -15.94
N LEU A 260 -13.85 16.13 -14.92
CA LEU A 260 -14.13 16.41 -13.50
C LEU A 260 -14.19 17.91 -13.21
N LEU A 261 -13.34 18.70 -13.87
CA LEU A 261 -13.26 20.15 -13.71
C LEU A 261 -14.25 20.93 -14.58
N GLN A 262 -14.78 20.31 -15.64
CA GLN A 262 -15.58 21.00 -16.65
C GLN A 262 -16.84 21.62 -16.04
N GLY A 263 -16.98 22.95 -16.15
CA GLY A 263 -18.17 23.67 -15.68
C GLY A 263 -18.31 23.74 -14.16
N HIS A 264 -17.27 23.39 -13.40
CA HIS A 264 -17.31 23.47 -11.94
C HIS A 264 -17.20 24.93 -11.48
N PRO A 265 -18.14 25.46 -10.67
CA PRO A 265 -18.25 26.89 -10.37
C PRO A 265 -17.06 27.48 -9.60
N ARG A 266 -16.26 26.64 -8.94
CA ARG A 266 -15.08 27.04 -8.13
C ARG A 266 -13.74 26.49 -8.63
N LEU A 267 -13.76 25.66 -9.69
CA LEU A 267 -12.57 24.93 -10.16
C LEU A 267 -12.30 25.13 -11.67
N ASP A 268 -12.97 26.09 -12.32
CA ASP A 268 -12.92 26.21 -13.78
C ASP A 268 -11.56 26.68 -14.31
N ARG A 269 -11.21 26.16 -15.49
CA ARG A 269 -9.89 26.10 -16.13
C ARG A 269 -9.32 27.46 -16.54
N SER A 270 -8.17 27.86 -15.97
CA SER A 270 -7.21 28.73 -16.67
C SER A 270 -6.21 27.88 -17.50
N MET A 271 -6.65 27.60 -18.74
CA MET A 271 -5.94 27.33 -20.01
C MET A 271 -4.59 26.57 -20.08
N ARG A 272 -4.61 25.50 -20.90
CA ARG A 272 -3.59 25.04 -21.88
C ARG A 272 -2.10 25.11 -21.47
N GLY A 273 -1.56 23.94 -21.15
CA GLY A 273 -0.13 23.62 -21.27
C GLY A 273 0.64 23.75 -19.95
N GLY A 274 0.94 22.62 -19.31
CA GLY A 274 1.89 22.51 -18.20
C GLY A 274 1.48 23.25 -16.92
N SER A 275 1.13 22.49 -15.87
CA SER A 275 0.75 22.96 -14.54
C SER A 275 -0.67 23.55 -14.43
N ILE A 276 -1.56 22.79 -13.80
CA ILE A 276 -2.91 23.25 -13.43
C ILE A 276 -2.77 24.17 -12.22
N THR A 277 -2.96 25.48 -12.45
CA THR A 277 -3.15 26.46 -11.37
C THR A 277 -4.66 26.63 -11.16
N ILE A 278 -5.16 26.30 -9.97
CA ILE A 278 -6.58 26.43 -9.62
C ILE A 278 -6.78 27.86 -9.07
N GLU A 279 -7.52 28.71 -9.80
CA GLU A 279 -7.90 30.03 -9.29
C GLU A 279 -9.07 29.90 -8.29
N ILE A 280 -8.79 30.13 -7.01
CA ILE A 280 -9.83 30.23 -5.97
C ILE A 280 -10.52 31.61 -6.09
N ARG A 281 -11.73 31.65 -6.64
CA ARG A 281 -12.58 32.86 -6.59
C ARG A 281 -13.42 32.87 -5.32
N HIS A 282 -13.16 33.81 -4.42
CA HIS A 282 -14.03 34.07 -3.28
C HIS A 282 -15.35 34.72 -3.74
N PRO A 283 -16.52 34.33 -3.20
CA PRO A 283 -17.77 35.03 -3.49
C PRO A 283 -17.72 36.44 -2.91
N VAL A 284 -17.88 37.44 -3.77
CA VAL A 284 -18.13 38.83 -3.36
C VAL A 284 -19.54 38.89 -2.80
N VAL A 285 -19.65 38.95 -1.47
CA VAL A 285 -20.92 39.27 -0.79
C VAL A 285 -21.12 40.79 -0.92
N PRO A 286 -22.25 41.28 -1.46
CA PRO A 286 -22.52 42.71 -1.50
C PRO A 286 -22.77 43.22 -0.08
N VAL A 287 -21.89 44.10 0.39
CA VAL A 287 -22.03 44.80 1.68
C VAL A 287 -23.16 45.84 1.54
N ALA A 288 -24.19 45.72 2.37
CA ALA A 288 -25.27 46.71 2.46
C ALA A 288 -24.73 48.06 3.02
N PRO A 289 -25.31 49.21 2.62
CA PRO A 289 -24.79 50.52 3.01
C PRO A 289 -24.99 50.78 4.51
N ILE A 290 -23.94 51.32 5.14
CA ILE A 290 -23.87 51.69 6.55
C ILE A 290 -24.70 52.97 6.80
N PRO A 291 -25.56 53.04 7.83
CA PRO A 291 -26.30 54.26 8.18
C PRO A 291 -25.38 55.32 8.84
N PRO A 292 -25.76 56.61 8.81
CA PRO A 292 -24.87 57.70 9.22
C PRO A 292 -24.60 57.74 10.73
N PRO A 293 -23.49 58.34 11.17
CA PRO A 293 -23.04 58.28 12.56
C PRO A 293 -23.91 59.15 13.48
N ILE A 294 -24.28 58.58 14.64
CA ILE A 294 -24.87 59.32 15.76
C ILE A 294 -23.74 59.94 16.60
N ALA A 295 -23.98 61.16 17.07
CA ALA A 295 -23.02 62.07 17.71
C ALA A 295 -22.32 61.51 18.98
N ASN A 296 -21.06 61.95 19.16
CA ASN A 296 -20.17 61.59 20.27
C ASN A 296 -20.66 62.11 21.64
N PRO A 297 -20.56 61.31 22.73
CA PRO A 297 -20.47 61.81 24.09
C PRO A 297 -19.01 62.08 24.51
N PRO A 298 -18.77 62.83 25.62
CA PRO A 298 -17.50 63.53 25.84
C PRO A 298 -16.38 62.66 26.41
N ALA A 299 -15.16 63.15 26.21
CA ALA A 299 -13.88 62.53 26.55
C ALA A 299 -13.73 62.17 28.04
N ALA A 300 -13.21 60.96 28.30
CA ALA A 300 -12.62 60.59 29.58
C ALA A 300 -11.40 59.67 29.37
N ALA A 301 -10.27 60.12 29.95
CA ALA A 301 -9.00 59.46 30.27
C ALA A 301 -8.20 58.74 29.15
N GLN A 302 -6.99 59.24 28.92
CA GLN A 302 -5.95 58.62 28.09
C GLN A 302 -5.57 57.22 28.60
N PRO A 303 -5.39 56.21 27.72
CA PRO A 303 -4.80 54.94 28.11
C PRO A 303 -3.28 55.08 28.28
N MET A 304 -2.75 54.41 29.30
CA MET A 304 -1.32 54.29 29.58
C MET A 304 -0.55 53.63 28.42
N PRO A 305 0.76 53.92 28.27
CA PRO A 305 1.58 53.31 27.22
C PRO A 305 1.71 51.79 27.40
N PRO A 306 1.91 51.02 26.32
CA PRO A 306 1.98 49.57 26.37
C PRO A 306 3.24 49.12 27.12
N GLU A 307 3.05 48.32 28.18
CA GLU A 307 4.11 47.53 28.77
C GLU A 307 4.62 46.48 27.77
N SER A 308 5.93 46.45 27.61
CA SER A 308 6.66 45.46 26.82
C SER A 308 6.51 44.07 27.42
N ILE A 309 5.66 43.22 26.84
CA ILE A 309 5.69 41.78 27.12
C ILE A 309 6.82 41.17 26.27
N SER A 310 7.99 41.06 26.89
CA SER A 310 9.08 40.20 26.45
C SER A 310 8.60 38.74 26.43
N ARG A 311 8.52 38.14 25.23
CA ARG A 311 8.38 36.69 25.07
C ARG A 311 9.75 36.05 25.22
N ASN A 312 10.12 35.71 26.46
CA ASN A 312 11.25 34.81 26.71
C ASN A 312 10.84 33.38 26.30
N PRO A 313 11.65 32.65 25.50
CA PRO A 313 11.48 31.21 25.34
C PRO A 313 11.78 30.49 26.66
N ALA A 314 11.03 29.43 26.95
CA ALA A 314 11.26 28.59 28.13
C ALA A 314 12.69 28.00 28.11
N PRO A 315 13.36 27.84 29.27
CA PRO A 315 14.70 27.29 29.34
C PRO A 315 14.70 25.83 28.91
N ILE A 316 15.56 25.52 27.93
CA ILE A 316 15.94 24.17 27.53
C ILE A 316 16.64 23.52 28.74
N VAL A 317 16.10 22.39 29.21
CA VAL A 317 16.76 21.56 30.22
C VAL A 317 17.98 20.91 29.56
N PRO A 318 19.22 21.12 30.04
CA PRO A 318 20.39 20.48 29.46
C PRO A 318 20.36 18.97 29.73
N VAL A 319 20.37 18.19 28.66
CA VAL A 319 20.69 16.76 28.70
C VAL A 319 22.17 16.64 29.10
N PRO A 320 22.55 15.73 30.02
CA PRO A 320 23.95 15.60 30.43
C PRO A 320 24.85 15.30 29.23
N ALA A 321 25.92 16.09 29.09
CA ALA A 321 26.90 15.95 28.04
C ALA A 321 27.59 14.57 28.16
N ILE A 322 27.34 13.71 27.19
CA ILE A 322 28.20 12.55 26.93
C ILE A 322 29.42 13.12 26.19
N GLU A 323 30.62 12.91 26.74
CA GLU A 323 31.87 13.28 26.06
C GLU A 323 31.95 12.57 24.71
N LEU A 324 31.80 13.34 23.64
CA LEU A 324 31.98 12.86 22.28
C LEU A 324 33.48 12.69 21.99
N PRO A 325 33.92 11.54 21.48
CA PRO A 325 35.29 11.40 21.00
C PRO A 325 35.55 12.37 19.84
N SER A 326 36.77 12.90 19.77
CA SER A 326 37.17 13.86 18.74
C SER A 326 36.99 13.29 17.32
N PRO A 327 36.65 14.13 16.32
CA PRO A 327 36.47 13.69 14.95
C PRO A 327 37.78 13.09 14.42
N VAL A 328 37.73 11.81 14.07
CA VAL A 328 38.80 11.11 13.35
C VAL A 328 38.72 11.56 11.89
N GLU A 329 39.84 12.02 11.31
CA GLU A 329 39.92 12.28 9.88
C GLU A 329 39.58 10.99 9.11
N VAL A 330 38.50 11.03 8.33
CA VAL A 330 38.02 9.88 7.57
C VAL A 330 38.69 9.89 6.20
N PRO A 331 39.54 8.89 5.88
CA PRO A 331 40.10 8.77 4.53
C PRO A 331 38.99 8.47 3.51
N PRO A 332 39.20 8.80 2.21
CA PRO A 332 38.22 8.51 1.16
C PRO A 332 37.83 7.03 1.16
N TRP A 333 36.52 6.78 1.14
CA TRP A 333 35.95 5.43 1.19
C TRP A 333 36.35 4.63 -0.06
N VAL A 334 37.07 3.54 0.17
CA VAL A 334 37.35 2.49 -0.81
C VAL A 334 36.61 1.26 -0.31
N PRO A 335 35.69 0.66 -1.09
CA PRO A 335 34.94 -0.50 -0.64
C PRO A 335 35.93 -1.63 -0.29
N PRO A 336 35.90 -2.17 0.94
CA PRO A 336 36.72 -3.34 1.27
C PRO A 336 36.25 -4.51 0.40
N LEU A 337 37.21 -5.25 -0.18
CA LEU A 337 36.91 -6.57 -0.75
C LEU A 337 36.36 -7.46 0.38
N PRO A 338 35.18 -8.09 0.22
CA PRO A 338 34.55 -8.82 1.31
C PRO A 338 35.37 -10.07 1.68
N PRO A 339 35.52 -10.37 2.98
CA PRO A 339 35.95 -11.69 3.44
C PRO A 339 35.03 -12.79 2.88
N GLN A 340 35.60 -13.97 2.65
CA GLN A 340 34.83 -15.16 2.34
C GLN A 340 34.55 -15.91 3.67
N GLY A 341 33.36 -15.74 4.24
CA GLY A 341 32.81 -16.72 5.20
C GLY A 341 32.35 -16.25 6.58
N GLY A 342 31.51 -15.22 6.66
CA GLY A 342 30.85 -14.75 7.90
C GLY A 342 29.31 -14.76 7.85
N LEU A 343 28.69 -14.15 8.85
CA LEU A 343 27.26 -13.85 8.88
C LEU A 343 27.04 -12.40 8.45
N THR A 344 26.32 -12.20 7.35
CA THR A 344 25.95 -10.86 6.86
C THR A 344 24.53 -10.50 7.30
N CYS A 345 24.36 -9.38 7.99
CA CYS A 345 23.05 -8.79 8.24
C CYS A 345 22.63 -7.93 7.04
N VAL A 346 21.56 -8.34 6.36
CA VAL A 346 20.94 -7.63 5.23
C VAL A 346 19.69 -6.92 5.71
N PHE A 347 19.62 -5.60 5.54
CA PHE A 347 18.53 -4.78 6.06
C PHE A 347 18.31 -3.52 5.21
N ALA A 348 17.13 -2.91 5.32
CA ALA A 348 16.69 -1.80 4.47
C ALA A 348 15.74 -0.87 5.23
N ASP A 349 15.46 0.30 4.64
CA ASP A 349 14.30 1.12 4.99
C ASP A 349 14.26 1.47 6.49
N VAL A 350 15.36 2.01 7.01
CA VAL A 350 15.52 2.44 8.42
C VAL A 350 14.76 3.73 8.69
N HIS A 351 14.64 4.62 7.71
CA HIS A 351 13.72 5.76 7.75
C HIS A 351 13.80 6.58 9.05
N GLY A 352 15.01 6.95 9.47
CA GLY A 352 15.23 7.77 10.66
C GLY A 352 14.72 7.16 11.97
N ASN A 353 14.48 5.85 12.02
CA ASN A 353 14.01 5.13 13.20
C ASN A 353 15.21 4.54 13.98
N LEU A 354 15.89 5.41 14.73
CA LEU A 354 17.05 5.02 15.53
C LEU A 354 16.74 3.91 16.55
N PRO A 355 15.61 3.92 17.28
CA PRO A 355 15.29 2.83 18.21
C PRO A 355 15.20 1.46 17.54
N ALA A 356 14.60 1.37 16.35
CA ALA A 356 14.54 0.13 15.59
C ALA A 356 15.93 -0.29 15.07
N LEU A 357 16.73 0.67 14.59
CA LEU A 357 18.10 0.41 14.14
C LEU A 357 18.95 -0.16 15.27
N GLU A 358 18.93 0.45 16.46
CA GLU A 358 19.72 -0.04 17.59
C GLU A 358 19.29 -1.44 18.04
N ALA A 359 17.99 -1.73 18.05
CA ALA A 359 17.48 -3.06 18.37
C ALA A 359 17.96 -4.12 17.36
N VAL A 360 17.90 -3.80 16.07
CA VAL A 360 18.41 -4.66 14.99
C VAL A 360 19.91 -4.90 15.12
N LEU A 361 20.69 -3.85 15.37
CA LEU A 361 22.15 -3.95 15.44
C LEU A 361 22.60 -4.71 16.69
N SER A 362 21.93 -4.52 17.82
CA SER A 362 22.17 -5.31 19.04
C SER A 362 21.86 -6.78 18.81
N TYR A 363 20.73 -7.09 18.17
CA TYR A 363 20.36 -8.47 17.81
C TYR A 363 21.36 -9.11 16.84
N ALA A 364 21.83 -8.36 15.85
CA ALA A 364 22.85 -8.82 14.91
C ALA A 364 24.19 -9.11 15.63
N GLU A 365 24.60 -8.25 16.55
CA GLU A 365 25.81 -8.45 17.37
C GLU A 365 25.71 -9.71 18.24
N GLU A 366 24.57 -9.96 18.88
CA GLU A 366 24.30 -11.18 19.67
C GLU A 366 24.42 -12.46 18.82
N LEU A 367 24.05 -12.40 17.54
CA LEU A 367 24.21 -13.51 16.60
C LEU A 367 25.65 -13.70 16.09
N GLY A 368 26.55 -12.77 16.39
CA GLY A 368 27.92 -12.76 15.88
C GLY A 368 28.02 -12.34 14.42
N VAL A 369 27.11 -11.45 13.97
CA VAL A 369 27.21 -10.81 12.65
C VAL A 369 28.50 -10.02 12.56
N ASP A 370 29.20 -10.20 11.44
CA ASP A 370 30.49 -9.57 11.17
C ASP A 370 30.46 -8.70 9.91
N GLU A 371 29.41 -8.77 9.09
CA GLU A 371 29.25 -7.94 7.88
C GLU A 371 27.83 -7.36 7.77
N TYR A 372 27.71 -6.18 7.17
CA TYR A 372 26.43 -5.49 7.02
C TYR A 372 26.19 -5.11 5.57
N LEU A 373 25.01 -5.44 5.05
CA LEU A 373 24.52 -5.01 3.74
C LEU A 373 23.26 -4.17 3.93
N PHE A 374 23.39 -2.86 3.77
CA PHE A 374 22.30 -1.91 3.89
C PHE A 374 21.75 -1.52 2.51
N LEU A 375 20.45 -1.73 2.30
CA LEU A 375 19.80 -1.59 0.99
C LEU A 375 19.18 -0.21 0.74
N GLY A 376 19.51 0.81 1.53
CA GLY A 376 19.06 2.19 1.33
C GLY A 376 17.82 2.58 2.13
N ASP A 377 17.50 3.88 2.05
CA ASP A 377 16.52 4.61 2.86
C ASP A 377 16.86 4.61 4.35
N VAL A 378 18.01 5.21 4.68
CA VAL A 378 18.41 5.45 6.08
C VAL A 378 17.62 6.61 6.68
N VAL A 379 17.24 7.58 5.85
CA VAL A 379 16.48 8.77 6.26
C VAL A 379 15.11 8.80 5.63
N GLY A 380 14.28 9.75 6.05
CA GLY A 380 12.88 9.86 5.64
C GLY A 380 11.96 9.34 6.73
N TYR A 381 10.76 9.90 6.84
CA TYR A 381 9.74 9.57 7.85
C TYR A 381 10.11 9.83 9.33
N GLY A 382 11.17 9.24 9.87
CA GLY A 382 11.53 9.32 11.29
C GLY A 382 12.34 10.56 11.69
N PRO A 383 12.48 10.85 13.00
CA PRO A 383 13.02 12.10 13.51
C PRO A 383 14.52 12.01 13.82
N PHE A 384 15.18 10.88 13.56
CA PHE A 384 16.60 10.67 13.88
C PHE A 384 17.48 10.43 12.65
N PRO A 385 17.39 11.23 11.58
CA PRO A 385 18.12 10.95 10.34
C PRO A 385 19.64 11.02 10.53
N ASN A 386 20.14 12.01 11.26
CA ASN A 386 21.58 12.19 11.45
C ASN A 386 22.18 11.08 12.33
N GLU A 387 21.48 10.72 13.39
CA GLU A 387 21.88 9.67 14.32
C GLU A 387 21.92 8.31 13.62
N CYS A 388 20.92 8.00 12.79
CA CYS A 388 20.92 6.78 12.00
C CYS A 388 22.10 6.73 11.03
N ILE A 389 22.41 7.84 10.35
CA ILE A 389 23.58 7.92 9.45
C ILE A 389 24.88 7.68 10.21
N ARG A 390 25.12 8.39 11.33
CA ARG A 390 26.33 8.19 12.13
C ARG A 390 26.44 6.77 12.67
N ARG A 391 25.30 6.19 13.06
CA ARG A 391 25.26 4.81 13.54
C ARG A 391 25.66 3.81 12.45
N LEU A 392 25.18 4.00 11.22
CA LEU A 392 25.61 3.19 10.07
C LEU A 392 27.09 3.41 9.75
N GLN A 393 27.57 4.66 9.75
CA GLN A 393 28.99 4.97 9.50
C GLN A 393 29.94 4.28 10.49
N GLY A 394 29.49 4.04 11.72
CA GLY A 394 30.24 3.31 12.74
C GLY A 394 30.25 1.78 12.59
N LEU A 395 29.48 1.21 11.65
CA LEU A 395 29.41 -0.24 11.46
C LEU A 395 30.68 -0.81 10.80
N PRO A 396 31.23 -1.90 11.34
CA PRO A 396 32.36 -2.57 10.70
C PRO A 396 31.91 -3.23 9.39
N ARG A 397 32.72 -3.11 8.34
CA ARG A 397 32.50 -3.80 7.04
C ARG A 397 31.10 -3.57 6.45
N LEU A 398 30.59 -2.34 6.58
CA LEU A 398 29.32 -1.94 5.96
C LEU A 398 29.46 -1.79 4.44
N THR A 399 28.61 -2.50 3.70
CA THR A 399 28.25 -2.19 2.32
C THR A 399 26.89 -1.51 2.33
N ALA A 400 26.83 -0.24 1.95
CA ALA A 400 25.59 0.53 1.90
C ALA A 400 25.32 1.02 0.48
N ILE A 401 24.06 0.93 0.07
CA ILE A 401 23.57 1.56 -1.16
C ILE A 401 22.53 2.63 -0.84
N ARG A 402 22.28 3.50 -1.80
CA ARG A 402 21.39 4.65 -1.68
C ARG A 402 19.95 4.27 -2.03
N GLY A 403 19.01 4.67 -1.18
CA GLY A 403 17.58 4.62 -1.47
C GLY A 403 17.02 5.91 -2.07
N ASN A 404 15.74 5.94 -2.37
CA ASN A 404 15.11 7.14 -2.93
C ASN A 404 15.05 8.27 -1.90
N HIS A 405 14.66 8.02 -0.66
CA HIS A 405 14.65 9.06 0.37
C HIS A 405 16.06 9.63 0.62
N ASP A 406 17.09 8.78 0.62
CA ASP A 406 18.49 9.21 0.73
C ASP A 406 18.90 10.12 -0.45
N HIS A 407 18.52 9.73 -1.67
CA HIS A 407 18.81 10.49 -2.88
C HIS A 407 18.17 11.87 -2.81
N PHE A 408 16.86 11.95 -2.56
CA PHE A 408 16.15 13.23 -2.55
C PHE A 408 16.43 14.06 -1.29
N ALA A 409 16.88 13.46 -0.18
CA ALA A 409 17.36 14.21 0.99
C ALA A 409 18.72 14.88 0.72
N SER A 410 19.57 14.26 -0.10
CA SER A 410 20.94 14.73 -0.34
C SER A 410 21.08 15.77 -1.45
N GLN A 411 20.15 15.83 -2.41
CA GLN A 411 20.23 16.77 -3.53
C GLN A 411 20.25 18.26 -3.11
N PRO A 412 20.93 19.15 -3.83
CA PRO A 412 20.90 20.59 -3.55
C PRO A 412 19.48 21.17 -3.66
N GLU A 413 18.76 20.79 -4.71
CA GLU A 413 17.36 21.17 -4.93
C GLU A 413 16.41 20.13 -4.33
N PHE A 414 15.30 20.58 -3.76
CA PHE A 414 14.23 19.69 -3.38
C PHE A 414 13.43 19.28 -4.62
N ARG A 415 13.37 17.97 -4.89
CA ARG A 415 12.56 17.38 -5.97
C ARG A 415 11.70 16.24 -5.46
N GLY A 416 10.85 16.55 -4.47
CA GLY A 416 9.99 15.57 -3.80
C GLY A 416 8.55 15.56 -4.32
N GLU A 417 8.29 16.10 -5.51
CA GLU A 417 6.94 16.25 -6.07
C GLU A 417 6.25 14.91 -6.30
N ASP A 418 7.01 13.87 -6.64
CA ASP A 418 6.50 12.51 -6.88
C ASP A 418 6.26 11.71 -5.58
N PHE A 419 6.60 12.27 -4.42
CA PHE A 419 6.30 11.65 -3.13
C PHE A 419 4.90 12.00 -2.67
N ASN A 420 4.21 11.02 -2.05
CA ASN A 420 2.97 11.30 -1.35
C ASN A 420 3.15 12.41 -0.29
N ARG A 421 2.07 13.13 0.04
CA ARG A 421 2.10 14.29 0.96
C ARG A 421 2.92 14.04 2.23
N VAL A 422 2.62 12.95 2.93
CA VAL A 422 3.25 12.59 4.20
C VAL A 422 4.75 12.33 4.02
N ALA A 423 5.13 11.58 2.99
CA ALA A 423 6.53 11.32 2.66
C ALA A 423 7.29 12.58 2.26
N ARG A 424 6.64 13.46 1.49
CA ARG A 424 7.18 14.75 1.06
C ARG A 424 7.40 15.70 2.22
N GLU A 425 6.45 15.80 3.15
CA GLU A 425 6.56 16.61 4.37
C GLU A 425 7.70 16.11 5.26
N ALA A 426 7.76 14.80 5.52
CA ALA A 426 8.84 14.21 6.31
C ALA A 426 10.21 14.36 5.64
N LEU A 427 10.27 14.28 4.31
CA LEU A 427 11.51 14.48 3.56
C LEU A 427 11.96 15.94 3.58
N ARG A 428 11.03 16.91 3.51
CA ARG A 428 11.35 18.34 3.72
C ARG A 428 11.93 18.55 5.12
N TRP A 429 11.24 18.06 6.15
CA TRP A 429 11.73 18.12 7.52
C TRP A 429 13.12 17.49 7.67
N THR A 430 13.32 16.29 7.10
CA THR A 430 14.60 15.58 7.10
C THR A 430 15.71 16.46 6.51
N ARG A 431 15.45 17.13 5.39
CA ARG A 431 16.44 18.01 4.74
C ARG A 431 16.79 19.23 5.59
N ASP A 432 15.84 19.75 6.34
CA ASP A 432 16.05 20.94 7.18
C ASP A 432 16.94 20.62 8.39
N VAL A 433 16.86 19.38 8.90
CA VAL A 433 17.67 18.95 10.06
C VAL A 433 18.97 18.26 9.68
N LEU A 434 19.15 17.86 8.41
CA LEU A 434 20.31 17.08 7.98
C LEU A 434 21.61 17.91 8.05
N GLY A 435 22.61 17.39 8.76
CA GLY A 435 23.95 17.99 8.81
C GLY A 435 24.66 17.92 7.46
N ALA A 436 25.65 18.80 7.25
CA ALA A 436 26.37 18.88 5.98
C ALA A 436 27.16 17.61 5.67
N ALA A 437 27.82 17.02 6.68
CA ALA A 437 28.58 15.78 6.53
C ALA A 437 27.66 14.58 6.24
N GLU A 438 26.52 14.50 6.93
CA GLU A 438 25.49 13.48 6.71
C GLU A 438 24.89 13.59 5.29
N ARG A 439 24.61 14.81 4.83
CA ARG A 439 24.16 15.09 3.46
C ARG A 439 25.16 14.61 2.40
N GLU A 440 26.44 14.94 2.60
CA GLU A 440 27.50 14.54 1.69
C GLU A 440 27.67 13.02 1.66
N TRP A 441 27.58 12.36 2.81
CA TRP A 441 27.64 10.90 2.89
C TRP A 441 26.51 10.25 2.08
N LEU A 442 25.25 10.69 2.26
CA LEU A 442 24.12 10.20 1.47
C LEU A 442 24.31 10.43 -0.04
N ALA A 443 24.86 11.58 -0.44
CA ALA A 443 25.10 11.91 -1.84
C ALA A 443 26.11 10.94 -2.50
N ASN A 444 27.10 10.48 -1.72
CA ASN A 444 28.19 9.63 -2.17
C ASN A 444 27.90 8.13 -2.10
N LEU A 445 26.76 7.71 -1.52
CA LEU A 445 26.35 6.30 -1.52
C LEU A 445 26.14 5.79 -2.95
N PRO A 446 26.66 4.60 -3.30
CA PRO A 446 26.41 3.97 -4.60
C PRO A 446 24.93 3.56 -4.72
N VAL A 447 24.40 3.48 -5.94
CA VAL A 447 23.01 3.03 -6.18
C VAL A 447 22.87 1.51 -6.30
N GLU A 448 23.98 0.79 -6.34
CA GLU A 448 24.02 -0.66 -6.44
C GLU A 448 25.27 -1.24 -5.77
N ALA A 449 25.19 -2.50 -5.35
CA ALA A 449 26.32 -3.28 -4.86
C ALA A 449 26.22 -4.73 -5.33
N GLY A 450 27.31 -5.48 -5.19
CA GLY A 450 27.37 -6.92 -5.45
C GLY A 450 28.47 -7.33 -6.42
N ILE A 451 28.79 -8.62 -6.40
CA ILE A 451 29.83 -9.24 -7.23
C ILE A 451 29.36 -10.59 -7.76
N GLY A 452 29.73 -10.91 -9.01
CA GLY A 452 29.40 -12.19 -9.61
C GLY A 452 27.90 -12.43 -9.71
N ASN A 453 27.43 -13.51 -9.08
CA ASN A 453 26.06 -14.04 -9.17
C ASN A 453 25.05 -13.36 -8.23
N TRP A 454 25.43 -12.32 -7.47
CA TRP A 454 24.47 -11.55 -6.68
C TRP A 454 24.56 -10.04 -6.89
N ARG A 455 23.44 -9.34 -6.67
CA ARG A 455 23.33 -7.87 -6.69
C ARG A 455 22.47 -7.36 -5.52
N ALA A 456 22.62 -6.09 -5.22
CA ALA A 456 21.79 -5.34 -4.29
C ALA A 456 21.37 -4.02 -4.93
N TYR A 457 20.07 -3.74 -4.90
CA TYR A 457 19.45 -2.49 -5.34
C TYR A 457 18.51 -2.00 -4.24
N HIS A 458 18.17 -0.71 -4.21
CA HIS A 458 17.11 -0.28 -3.30
C HIS A 458 15.75 -0.62 -3.88
N GLY A 459 15.53 -0.24 -5.15
CA GLY A 459 14.31 -0.50 -5.91
C GLY A 459 14.44 -1.69 -6.86
N ALA A 460 13.79 -1.59 -8.02
CA ALA A 460 13.65 -2.69 -8.96
C ALA A 460 14.85 -2.82 -9.94
N PRO A 461 15.40 -4.04 -10.18
CA PRO A 461 16.46 -4.29 -11.16
C PRO A 461 16.24 -3.73 -12.58
N TYR A 462 14.98 -3.69 -13.08
CA TYR A 462 14.71 -3.17 -14.42
C TYR A 462 14.84 -1.64 -14.51
N CYS A 463 14.76 -0.94 -13.37
CA CYS A 463 14.73 0.51 -13.35
C CYS A 463 16.14 1.10 -13.52
N PRO A 464 16.36 2.03 -14.46
CA PRO A 464 17.69 2.58 -14.74
C PRO A 464 18.40 3.20 -13.53
N ASP A 465 17.67 3.87 -12.64
CA ASP A 465 18.23 4.54 -11.45
C ASP A 465 18.47 3.60 -10.26
N ARG A 466 17.94 2.37 -10.32
CA ARG A 466 18.05 1.31 -9.30
C ARG A 466 17.37 1.58 -7.95
N PHE A 467 16.68 2.71 -7.77
CA PHE A 467 16.07 3.06 -6.49
C PHE A 467 14.60 3.52 -6.56
N SER A 468 14.08 3.93 -7.71
CA SER A 468 12.74 4.57 -7.77
C SER A 468 11.57 3.61 -8.02
N ALA A 469 11.82 2.44 -8.59
CA ALA A 469 10.76 1.51 -8.97
C ALA A 469 10.53 0.44 -7.90
N TYR A 470 9.26 0.08 -7.72
CA TYR A 470 8.86 -1.00 -6.84
C TYR A 470 8.83 -2.35 -7.56
N VAL A 471 9.22 -3.40 -6.82
CA VAL A 471 8.98 -4.79 -7.22
C VAL A 471 7.68 -5.25 -6.57
N TYR A 472 6.61 -5.35 -7.35
CA TYR A 472 5.30 -5.84 -6.91
C TYR A 472 4.87 -7.04 -7.76
N GLU A 473 3.73 -7.63 -7.41
CA GLU A 473 3.14 -8.77 -8.15
C GLU A 473 3.03 -8.52 -9.67
N PRO A 474 2.71 -7.31 -10.16
CA PRO A 474 2.68 -7.06 -11.60
C PRO A 474 4.07 -6.97 -12.26
N THR A 475 5.13 -6.62 -11.51
CA THR A 475 6.44 -6.25 -12.06
C THR A 475 7.56 -7.23 -11.73
N TYR A 476 7.36 -8.17 -10.80
CA TYR A 476 8.45 -9.08 -10.38
C TYR A 476 8.98 -9.94 -11.52
N ARG A 477 8.14 -10.34 -12.48
CA ARG A 477 8.56 -11.15 -13.64
C ARG A 477 9.55 -10.41 -14.53
N ASP A 478 9.33 -9.12 -14.76
CA ASP A 478 10.25 -8.28 -15.53
C ASP A 478 11.57 -8.10 -14.80
N ASN A 479 11.53 -8.03 -13.47
CA ASN A 479 12.73 -8.01 -12.64
C ASN A 479 13.50 -9.34 -12.71
N LEU A 480 12.82 -10.48 -12.63
CA LEU A 480 13.45 -11.80 -12.80
C LEU A 480 14.06 -11.95 -14.20
N ASN A 481 13.33 -11.54 -15.25
CA ASN A 481 13.85 -11.49 -16.63
C ASN A 481 15.13 -10.66 -16.70
N ARG A 482 15.15 -9.49 -16.06
CA ARG A 482 16.30 -8.59 -16.06
C ARG A 482 17.50 -9.21 -15.37
N LEU A 483 17.31 -9.89 -14.23
CA LEU A 483 18.39 -10.58 -13.52
C LEU A 483 19.01 -11.69 -14.37
N GLU A 484 18.19 -12.52 -15.02
CA GLU A 484 18.67 -13.58 -15.90
C GLU A 484 19.47 -13.04 -17.08
N GLN A 485 19.01 -11.95 -17.70
CA GLN A 485 19.75 -11.26 -18.77
C GLN A 485 21.11 -10.71 -18.29
N MET A 486 21.22 -10.36 -17.02
CA MET A 486 22.46 -9.89 -16.40
C MET A 486 23.35 -11.02 -15.89
N GLY A 487 22.91 -12.28 -15.96
CA GLY A 487 23.60 -13.42 -15.35
C GLY A 487 23.64 -13.34 -13.81
N VAL A 488 22.68 -12.64 -13.20
CA VAL A 488 22.57 -12.50 -11.75
C VAL A 488 21.56 -13.50 -11.23
N GLN A 489 21.97 -14.26 -10.22
CA GLN A 489 21.17 -15.33 -9.65
C GLN A 489 20.38 -14.87 -8.41
N VAL A 490 20.94 -13.98 -7.60
CA VAL A 490 20.30 -13.48 -6.39
C VAL A 490 20.33 -11.96 -6.39
N CYS A 491 19.21 -11.32 -6.12
CA CYS A 491 19.15 -9.89 -5.93
C CYS A 491 18.45 -9.55 -4.62
N PHE A 492 19.15 -8.85 -3.74
CA PHE A 492 18.54 -8.24 -2.55
C PHE A 492 17.98 -6.86 -2.91
N TYR A 493 16.78 -6.53 -2.42
CA TYR A 493 16.19 -5.20 -2.61
C TYR A 493 15.30 -4.76 -1.46
N GLY A 494 15.01 -3.46 -1.35
CA GLY A 494 14.18 -2.85 -0.29
C GLY A 494 12.93 -2.18 -0.87
N HIS A 495 12.62 -0.97 -0.41
CA HIS A 495 11.66 -0.01 -0.98
C HIS A 495 10.17 -0.36 -0.80
N THR A 496 9.78 -1.64 -0.89
CA THR A 496 8.39 -2.07 -0.67
C THR A 496 8.02 -2.18 0.80
N HIS A 497 9.03 -2.31 1.68
CA HIS A 497 8.92 -2.49 3.14
C HIS A 497 8.20 -3.78 3.58
N VAL A 498 8.00 -4.72 2.66
CA VAL A 498 7.32 -6.01 2.92
C VAL A 498 8.33 -7.12 2.59
N PRO A 499 8.59 -8.05 3.52
CA PRO A 499 9.48 -9.16 3.22
C PRO A 499 8.79 -10.17 2.33
N PHE A 500 9.41 -10.48 1.19
CA PHE A 500 8.98 -11.55 0.30
C PHE A 500 10.13 -11.97 -0.61
N ILE A 501 9.96 -13.16 -1.20
CA ILE A 501 10.91 -13.73 -2.12
C ILE A 501 10.17 -14.07 -3.41
N HIS A 502 10.67 -13.60 -4.54
CA HIS A 502 10.24 -14.11 -5.84
C HIS A 502 11.31 -15.04 -6.39
N ARG A 503 10.91 -16.26 -6.74
CA ARG A 503 11.78 -17.28 -7.32
C ARG A 503 11.31 -17.62 -8.72
N ARG A 504 12.26 -17.67 -9.65
CA ARG A 504 12.12 -18.38 -10.93
C ARG A 504 12.90 -19.68 -10.86
N SER A 505 12.28 -20.76 -11.33
CA SER A 505 12.91 -22.06 -11.49
C SER A 505 12.40 -22.77 -12.75
N SER A 506 12.87 -23.98 -13.02
CA SER A 506 12.33 -24.84 -14.08
C SER A 506 10.83 -25.16 -13.92
N PHE A 507 10.27 -24.99 -12.72
CA PHE A 507 8.85 -25.20 -12.42
C PHE A 507 7.99 -23.94 -12.60
N GLY A 508 8.60 -22.81 -12.94
CA GLY A 508 7.96 -21.52 -13.13
C GLY A 508 8.31 -20.50 -12.07
N ASP A 509 7.51 -19.43 -12.06
CA ASP A 509 7.65 -18.27 -11.19
C ASP A 509 6.72 -18.40 -9.97
N GLU A 510 7.26 -18.13 -8.80
CA GLU A 510 6.51 -18.20 -7.54
C GLU A 510 6.91 -17.08 -6.57
N LYS A 511 5.97 -16.73 -5.70
CA LYS A 511 6.20 -15.86 -4.55
C LYS A 511 6.22 -16.73 -3.30
N LEU A 512 7.31 -16.68 -2.56
CA LEU A 512 7.52 -17.44 -1.34
C LEU A 512 7.35 -16.54 -0.11
N THR A 513 6.83 -17.15 0.95
CA THR A 513 6.86 -16.56 2.28
C THR A 513 8.30 -16.47 2.80
N PRO A 514 8.62 -15.51 3.68
CA PRO A 514 9.92 -15.39 4.31
C PRO A 514 10.24 -16.60 5.21
N ASP A 515 10.79 -17.66 4.62
CA ASP A 515 11.25 -18.87 5.31
C ASP A 515 12.76 -19.08 5.08
N PRO A 516 13.45 -19.77 5.99
CA PRO A 516 14.84 -20.13 5.79
C PRO A 516 15.04 -20.85 4.45
N MET A 517 15.98 -20.36 3.64
CA MET A 517 16.30 -20.99 2.37
C MET A 517 17.77 -20.91 2.02
N ARG A 518 18.18 -21.81 1.14
CA ARG A 518 19.54 -21.81 0.59
C ARG A 518 19.55 -21.09 -0.75
N LEU A 519 20.42 -20.10 -0.87
CA LEU A 519 20.67 -19.33 -2.08
C LEU A 519 21.48 -20.14 -3.11
N PHE A 520 21.58 -19.57 -4.32
CA PHE A 520 22.44 -20.05 -5.41
C PHE A 520 22.20 -21.50 -5.85
N ARG A 521 20.96 -21.98 -5.73
CA ARG A 521 20.59 -23.30 -6.27
C ARG A 521 20.63 -23.28 -7.80
N PRO A 522 21.29 -24.25 -8.46
CA PRO A 522 21.39 -24.25 -9.93
C PRO A 522 20.03 -24.14 -10.62
N GLY A 523 19.92 -23.24 -11.58
CA GLY A 523 18.69 -23.01 -12.34
C GLY A 523 17.60 -22.21 -11.60
N GLU A 524 17.92 -21.63 -10.44
CA GLU A 524 17.03 -20.70 -9.74
C GLU A 524 17.53 -19.25 -9.82
N THR A 525 16.60 -18.30 -10.04
CA THR A 525 16.84 -16.86 -9.94
C THR A 525 15.95 -16.29 -8.83
N LEU A 526 16.52 -15.50 -7.91
CA LEU A 526 15.88 -15.02 -6.69
C LEU A 526 15.89 -13.49 -6.60
N LEU A 527 14.73 -12.91 -6.28
CA LEU A 527 14.56 -11.54 -5.78
C LEU A 527 14.14 -11.63 -4.32
N ILE A 528 14.90 -11.00 -3.42
CA ILE A 528 14.73 -11.16 -1.98
C ILE A 528 14.60 -9.78 -1.33
N ASN A 529 13.50 -9.54 -0.64
CA ASN A 529 13.30 -8.34 0.17
C ASN A 529 13.35 -8.69 1.66
N PRO A 530 14.26 -8.10 2.47
CA PRO A 530 14.37 -8.40 3.89
C PRO A 530 13.22 -7.80 4.72
N GLY A 531 12.39 -6.95 4.12
CA GLY A 531 11.42 -6.09 4.81
C GLY A 531 12.05 -4.74 5.19
N SER A 532 11.39 -4.02 6.09
CA SER A 532 11.83 -2.71 6.58
C SER A 532 12.19 -2.77 8.05
N VAL A 533 13.29 -2.10 8.42
CA VAL A 533 13.67 -1.89 9.82
C VAL A 533 12.77 -0.85 10.48
N GLY A 534 12.57 0.28 9.82
CA GLY A 534 12.02 1.47 10.46
C GLY A 534 10.57 1.77 10.16
N GLN A 535 10.00 1.20 9.09
CA GLN A 535 8.60 1.40 8.69
C GLN A 535 8.02 0.16 7.97
N PRO A 536 7.83 -0.99 8.66
CA PRO A 536 7.20 -2.17 8.07
C PRO A 536 5.82 -1.88 7.46
N ARG A 537 5.45 -2.57 6.37
CA ARG A 537 4.16 -2.35 5.66
C ARG A 537 3.31 -3.60 5.47
N ASP A 538 3.56 -4.63 6.26
CA ASP A 538 2.95 -5.94 6.10
C ASP A 538 2.00 -6.35 7.23
N GLY A 539 1.64 -5.42 8.10
CA GLY A 539 0.75 -5.63 9.24
C GLY A 539 1.47 -6.11 10.51
N ASP A 540 2.79 -6.21 10.50
CA ASP A 540 3.64 -6.50 11.66
C ASP A 540 4.56 -5.31 11.92
N SER A 541 4.39 -4.66 13.08
CA SER A 541 5.12 -3.43 13.43
C SER A 541 6.59 -3.67 13.81
N ARG A 542 7.01 -4.93 13.98
CA ARG A 542 8.40 -5.30 14.33
C ARG A 542 9.34 -5.07 13.15
N ALA A 543 10.56 -4.63 13.45
CA ALA A 543 11.62 -4.44 12.48
C ALA A 543 11.94 -5.76 11.77
N ALA A 544 12.11 -5.72 10.45
CA ALA A 544 12.41 -6.89 9.64
C ALA A 544 13.83 -6.84 9.05
N ILE A 545 14.56 -7.95 9.17
CA ILE A 545 15.90 -8.12 8.59
C ILE A 545 16.07 -9.54 8.04
N LEU A 546 17.17 -9.74 7.30
CA LEU A 546 17.62 -11.05 6.84
C LEU A 546 19.07 -11.29 7.28
N ILE A 547 19.36 -12.46 7.85
CA ILE A 547 20.72 -12.92 8.14
C ILE A 547 21.13 -13.90 7.04
N TRP A 548 22.24 -13.61 6.38
CA TRP A 548 22.84 -14.46 5.35
C TRP A 548 24.15 -15.07 5.85
N ASP A 549 24.14 -16.39 6.01
CA ASP A 549 25.35 -17.16 6.24
C ASP A 549 26.09 -17.38 4.92
N ARG A 550 27.19 -16.64 4.73
CA ARG A 550 28.03 -16.66 3.52
C ARG A 550 28.82 -17.97 3.36
N ARG A 551 28.88 -18.81 4.40
CA ARG A 551 29.59 -20.11 4.37
C ARG A 551 28.70 -21.21 3.83
N THR A 552 27.41 -21.15 4.15
CA THR A 552 26.43 -22.19 3.80
C THR A 552 25.45 -21.74 2.72
N ASP A 553 25.44 -20.44 2.40
CA ASP A 553 24.49 -19.75 1.55
C ASP A 553 23.05 -19.82 2.06
N TRP A 554 22.86 -20.03 3.36
CA TRP A 554 21.52 -19.97 3.97
C TRP A 554 21.16 -18.56 4.36
N VAL A 555 19.90 -18.20 4.12
CA VAL A 555 19.29 -16.97 4.62
C VAL A 555 18.18 -17.29 5.61
N ARG A 556 17.99 -16.42 6.60
CA ARG A 556 16.93 -16.49 7.60
C ARG A 556 16.34 -15.10 7.80
N PHE A 557 15.02 -15.00 7.89
CA PHE A 557 14.32 -13.75 8.16
C PHE A 557 14.04 -13.63 9.65
N HIS A 558 14.19 -12.42 10.18
CA HIS A 558 14.01 -12.14 11.59
C HIS A 558 13.10 -10.95 11.79
N ARG A 559 12.29 -11.00 12.84
CA ARG A 559 11.48 -9.88 13.35
C ARG A 559 11.98 -9.49 14.73
N ILE A 560 12.22 -8.20 14.91
CA ILE A 560 12.85 -7.64 16.10
C ILE A 560 11.90 -6.60 16.70
N ASP A 561 11.54 -6.83 17.96
CA ASP A 561 10.82 -5.84 18.76
C ASP A 561 11.74 -4.66 19.06
N TYR A 562 11.18 -3.46 19.05
CA TYR A 562 11.88 -2.24 19.44
C TYR A 562 10.94 -1.32 20.23
N PRO A 563 11.46 -0.27 20.91
CA PRO A 563 10.65 0.68 21.67
C PRO A 563 9.74 1.55 20.80
N LEU A 564 8.67 0.97 20.25
CA LEU A 564 7.73 1.59 19.32
C LEU A 564 7.10 2.88 19.88
N GLU A 565 6.66 2.86 21.13
CA GLU A 565 6.08 4.03 21.82
C GLU A 565 7.07 5.20 21.93
N SER A 566 8.35 4.89 22.11
CA SER A 566 9.40 5.92 22.15
C SER A 566 9.59 6.56 20.78
N MET A 567 9.52 5.76 19.71
CA MET A 567 9.59 6.26 18.34
C MET A 567 8.38 7.13 17.97
N ILE A 568 7.16 6.71 18.33
CA ILE A 568 5.93 7.49 18.13
C ILE A 568 5.99 8.82 18.88
N SER A 569 6.43 8.80 20.13
CA SER A 569 6.59 10.01 20.95
C SER A 569 7.60 10.97 20.33
N ALA A 570 8.71 10.45 19.80
CA ALA A 570 9.72 11.26 19.12
C ALA A 570 9.20 11.88 17.81
N ASN A 571 8.43 11.14 17.01
CA ASN A 571 7.79 11.68 15.80
C ASN A 571 6.90 12.90 16.12
N ARG A 572 6.05 12.76 17.13
CA ARG A 572 5.16 13.84 17.59
C ARG A 572 5.95 15.04 18.10
N ALA A 573 6.99 14.80 18.90
CA ALA A 573 7.85 15.86 19.43
C ALA A 573 8.61 16.62 18.32
N ALA A 574 8.96 15.95 17.23
CA ALA A 574 9.61 16.54 16.06
C ALA A 574 8.66 17.34 15.15
N GLY A 575 7.34 17.28 15.40
CA GLY A 575 6.33 17.91 14.55
C GLY A 575 6.11 17.19 13.22
N LEU A 576 6.45 15.91 13.14
CA LEU A 576 6.20 15.09 11.96
C LEU A 576 4.71 14.72 11.85
N PRO A 577 4.19 14.44 10.63
CA PRO A 577 2.76 14.13 10.44
C PRO A 577 2.31 12.92 11.28
N ASP A 578 1.15 13.05 11.93
CA ASP A 578 0.58 11.99 12.79
C ASP A 578 0.33 10.68 12.03
N ASP A 579 0.05 10.76 10.72
CA ASP A 579 -0.07 9.60 9.81
C ASP A 579 1.13 8.64 9.96
N LEU A 580 2.35 9.17 10.17
CA LEU A 580 3.55 8.34 10.29
C LEU A 580 3.56 7.52 11.57
N SER A 581 3.10 8.11 12.68
CA SER A 581 2.99 7.42 13.95
C SER A 581 1.91 6.34 13.90
N ALA A 582 0.73 6.67 13.35
CA ALA A 582 -0.37 5.71 13.19
C ALA A 582 0.03 4.51 12.30
N ARG A 583 0.82 4.76 11.25
CA ARG A 583 1.36 3.74 10.35
C ARG A 583 2.32 2.77 11.04
N LEU A 584 3.18 3.28 11.94
CA LEU A 584 4.09 2.44 12.72
C LEU A 584 3.35 1.52 13.69
N GLU A 585 2.26 1.99 14.30
CA GLU A 585 1.44 1.19 15.24
C GLU A 585 0.86 -0.07 14.57
N ILE A 586 0.43 0.05 13.31
CA ILE A 586 -0.25 -1.03 12.57
C ILE A 586 0.65 -1.73 11.53
N GLY A 587 1.90 -1.28 11.36
CA GLY A 587 2.83 -1.79 10.35
C GLY A 587 2.32 -1.63 8.90
N ARG A 588 1.91 -0.42 8.49
CA ARG A 588 1.39 -0.13 7.13
C ARG A 588 1.99 1.09 6.46
#